data_AF-A0A263DM74-F1
#
_entry.id   AF-A0A263DM74-F1
#
_cell.length_a   1.000
_cell.length_b   1.000
_cell.length_c   1.000
_cell.angle_alpha   90.00
_cell.angle_beta   90.00
_cell.angle_gamma   90.00
#
_symmetry.space_group_name_H-M   'P 1'
#
loop_
_entity.id
_entity.type
_entity.pdbx_description
1 polymer ?
#
loop_
_entity_poly.entity_id
_entity_poly.type
_entity_poly.pdbx_seq_one_letter_code
_entity_poly.pdbx_strand_id
1 'polypeptide(L)'
;MTAEGSIHLDRLARLVANGFGLSRVATSRREAILRHLPPGLRRESFEPVVWPAARVPEAWTGYRRPPEGVECPPEEIPLREFVNAMVGVSRAAAGAERRDLYREVLAVFEWKRRIAGVTERLDVALDLSVRTARLRFEGELVVVR
;
A
#
# COMPACT_ATOMS: atom_id res chain seq x y z
N MET A 1 6.00 -3.97 21.28
CA MET A 1 4.92 -3.86 20.28
C MET A 1 5.38 -2.98 19.15
N THR A 2 5.71 -3.56 17.99
CA THR A 2 6.03 -2.78 16.79
C THR A 2 4.71 -2.22 16.26
N ALA A 3 4.50 -0.91 16.38
CA ALA A 3 3.31 -0.27 15.82
C ALA A 3 3.22 -0.59 14.32
N GLU A 4 2.04 -0.99 13.83
CA GLU A 4 1.80 -1.14 12.39
C GLU A 4 2.26 0.15 11.68
N GLY A 5 3.05 0.01 10.61
CA GLY A 5 3.69 1.14 9.94
C GLY A 5 2.70 2.09 9.27
N SER A 6 1.77 1.54 8.50
CA SER A 6 0.73 2.24 7.76
C SER A 6 -0.55 1.41 7.79
N ILE A 7 -1.72 2.04 7.81
CA ILE A 7 -2.99 1.31 7.72
C ILE A 7 -4.05 2.14 7.00
N HIS A 8 -4.78 1.49 6.09
CA HIS A 8 -5.94 2.08 5.45
C HIS A 8 -7.04 2.34 6.48
N LEU A 9 -7.68 3.51 6.44
CA LEU A 9 -8.70 3.92 7.41
C LEU A 9 -9.87 2.92 7.48
N ASP A 10 -10.21 2.28 6.35
CA ASP A 10 -11.27 1.27 6.31
C ASP A 10 -10.84 -0.02 7.02
N ARG A 11 -9.60 -0.46 6.82
CA ARG A 11 -9.04 -1.62 7.52
C ARG A 11 -8.95 -1.34 9.02
N LEU A 12 -8.49 -0.16 9.40
CA LEU A 12 -8.45 0.28 10.79
C LEU A 12 -9.84 0.24 11.43
N ALA A 13 -10.85 0.81 10.78
CA ALA A 13 -12.22 0.81 11.28
C ALA A 13 -12.78 -0.63 11.43
N ARG A 14 -12.48 -1.52 10.48
CA ARG A 14 -12.84 -2.95 10.56
C ARG A 14 -12.15 -3.65 11.73
N LEU A 15 -10.85 -3.47 11.92
CA LEU A 15 -10.11 -4.07 13.03
C LEU A 15 -10.64 -3.62 14.39
N VAL A 16 -10.89 -2.31 14.55
CA VAL A 16 -11.49 -1.76 15.77
C VAL A 16 -12.88 -2.37 16.00
N ALA A 17 -13.77 -2.36 15.00
CA ALA A 17 -15.12 -2.89 15.14
C ALA A 17 -15.14 -4.40 15.46
N ASN A 18 -14.27 -5.19 14.81
CA ASN A 18 -14.12 -6.62 15.07
C ASN A 18 -13.67 -6.88 16.51
N GLY A 19 -12.81 -6.02 17.07
CA GLY A 19 -12.42 -6.08 18.49
C GLY A 19 -13.59 -5.92 19.47
N PHE A 20 -14.70 -5.31 19.05
CA PHE A 20 -15.95 -5.19 19.80
C PHE A 20 -17.03 -6.20 19.35
N GLY A 21 -16.68 -7.23 18.58
CA GLY A 21 -17.61 -8.26 18.12
C GLY A 21 -18.56 -7.81 17.00
N LEU A 22 -18.25 -6.71 16.31
CA LEU A 22 -19.09 -6.18 15.24
C LEU A 22 -18.56 -6.62 13.87
N SER A 23 -19.25 -7.58 13.23
CA SER A 23 -18.84 -8.14 11.94
C SER A 23 -19.11 -7.23 10.73
N ARG A 24 -20.07 -6.30 10.82
CA ARG A 24 -20.40 -5.34 9.77
C ARG A 24 -20.23 -3.90 10.25
N VAL A 25 -19.42 -3.14 9.51
CA VAL A 25 -19.17 -1.72 9.77
C VAL A 25 -19.94 -0.87 8.76
N ALA A 26 -21.10 -0.36 9.16
CA ALA A 26 -21.81 0.64 8.37
C ALA A 26 -21.03 1.97 8.33
N THR A 27 -21.27 2.80 7.31
CA THR A 27 -20.57 4.09 7.11
C THR A 27 -20.62 4.99 8.35
N SER A 28 -21.77 5.13 9.00
CA SER A 28 -21.93 5.93 10.22
C SER A 28 -21.06 5.42 11.38
N ARG A 29 -20.90 4.10 11.50
CA ARG A 29 -20.04 3.49 12.51
C ARG A 29 -18.56 3.67 12.18
N ARG A 30 -18.20 3.52 10.91
CA ARG A 30 -16.85 3.83 10.42
C ARG A 30 -16.49 5.27 10.79
N GLU A 31 -17.33 6.24 10.46
CA GLU A 31 -17.11 7.65 10.80
C GLU A 31 -17.00 7.87 12.31
N ALA A 32 -17.87 7.23 13.11
CA ALA A 32 -17.78 7.30 14.56
C ALA A 32 -16.43 6.82 15.08
N ILE A 33 -15.94 5.66 14.61
CA ILE A 33 -14.62 5.13 14.97
C ILE A 33 -13.52 6.10 14.56
N LEU A 34 -13.54 6.59 13.32
CA LEU A 34 -12.47 7.43 12.78
C LEU A 34 -12.37 8.81 13.46
N ARG A 35 -13.45 9.31 14.06
CA ARG A 35 -13.43 10.55 14.89
C ARG A 35 -12.62 10.41 16.16
N HIS A 36 -12.39 9.19 16.64
CA HIS A 36 -11.58 8.92 17.84
C HIS A 36 -10.10 8.67 17.52
N LEU A 37 -9.67 8.91 16.28
CA LEU A 37 -8.27 8.78 15.94
C LEU A 37 -7.40 9.79 16.72
N PRO A 38 -6.25 9.36 17.27
CA PRO A 38 -5.33 10.25 17.94
C PRO A 38 -4.87 11.38 17.00
N PRO A 39 -4.78 12.64 17.47
CA PRO A 39 -4.41 13.78 16.64
C PRO A 39 -2.97 13.73 16.12
N GLY A 40 -2.09 12.94 16.76
CA GLY A 40 -0.70 12.78 16.34
C GLY A 40 -0.48 11.86 15.13
N LEU A 41 -1.53 11.20 14.62
CA LEU A 41 -1.39 10.37 13.43
C LEU A 41 -1.13 11.23 12.20
N ARG A 42 -0.14 10.81 11.40
CA ARG A 42 0.12 11.40 10.09
C ARG A 42 -0.82 10.77 9.07
N ARG A 43 -1.22 11.54 8.06
CA ARG A 43 -2.08 11.08 6.97
C ARG A 43 -1.29 11.04 5.69
N GLU A 44 -1.56 10.04 4.87
CA GLU A 44 -1.12 10.00 3.49
C GLU A 44 -1.89 11.05 2.67
N SER A 45 -1.23 11.65 1.68
CA SER A 45 -1.84 12.71 0.85
C SER A 45 -2.61 12.17 -0.36
N PHE A 46 -2.38 10.93 -0.76
CA PHE A 46 -2.92 10.33 -1.98
C PHE A 46 -4.02 9.29 -1.73
N GLU A 47 -4.15 8.79 -0.51
CA GLU A 47 -5.11 7.75 -0.13
C GLU A 47 -5.48 7.86 1.36
N PRO A 48 -6.62 7.31 1.80
CA PRO A 48 -7.03 7.39 3.20
C PRO A 48 -6.25 6.37 4.06
N VAL A 49 -4.94 6.63 4.22
CA VAL A 49 -4.01 5.85 5.04
C VAL A 49 -3.47 6.72 6.16
N VAL A 50 -3.33 6.13 7.35
CA VAL A 50 -2.73 6.76 8.52
C VAL A 50 -1.44 6.07 8.95
N TRP A 51 -0.58 6.86 9.56
CA TRP A 51 0.76 6.50 9.99
C TRP A 51 0.98 6.91 11.45
N PRO A 52 1.75 6.14 12.24
CA PRO A 52 2.22 6.59 13.54
C PRO A 52 2.97 7.92 13.46
N ALA A 53 2.85 8.76 14.50
CA ALA A 53 3.47 10.09 14.55
C ALA A 53 4.98 10.09 14.25
N ALA A 54 5.68 9.03 14.69
CA ALA A 54 7.11 8.85 14.53
C ALA A 54 7.55 8.46 13.11
N ARG A 55 6.63 8.15 12.19
CA ARG A 55 6.94 7.67 10.84
C ARG A 55 6.52 8.71 9.81
N VAL A 56 7.48 9.31 9.11
CA VAL A 56 7.22 10.23 8.00
C VAL A 56 6.88 9.41 6.74
N PRO A 57 5.66 9.51 6.18
CA PRO A 57 5.24 8.70 5.04
C PRO A 57 6.21 8.83 3.86
N GLU A 58 6.60 10.06 3.53
CA GLU A 58 7.45 10.38 2.38
C GLU A 58 8.88 9.85 2.54
N ALA A 59 9.38 9.68 3.77
CA ALA A 59 10.71 9.12 3.98
C ALA A 59 10.72 7.58 4.04
N TRP A 60 9.54 6.96 4.14
CA TRP A 60 9.45 5.52 4.34
C TRP A 60 9.50 4.73 3.04
N THR A 61 10.45 3.81 2.95
CA THR A 61 10.74 2.99 1.77
C THR A 61 10.44 1.50 1.95
N GLY A 62 9.80 1.12 3.05
CA GLY A 62 9.45 -0.28 3.33
C GLY A 62 8.16 -0.72 2.65
N TYR A 63 7.81 -1.99 2.81
CA TYR A 63 6.51 -2.57 2.50
C TYR A 63 6.34 -3.85 3.31
N ARG A 64 5.10 -4.25 3.56
CA ARG A 64 4.76 -5.48 4.28
C ARG A 64 4.55 -6.60 3.28
N ARG A 65 5.06 -7.77 3.63
CA ARG A 65 4.73 -9.02 2.93
C ARG A 65 3.71 -9.78 3.76
N PRO A 66 2.62 -10.26 3.16
CA PRO A 66 1.75 -11.16 3.89
C PRO A 66 2.49 -12.47 4.19
N PRO A 67 2.06 -13.24 5.21
CA PRO A 67 2.55 -14.60 5.42
C PRO A 67 2.36 -15.46 4.18
N GLU A 68 3.23 -16.45 3.99
CA GLU A 68 3.15 -17.38 2.85
C GLU A 68 1.76 -18.02 2.75
N GLY A 69 1.18 -17.99 1.55
CA GLY A 69 -0.14 -18.54 1.27
C GLY A 69 -1.33 -17.71 1.78
N VAL A 70 -1.09 -16.54 2.37
CA VAL A 70 -2.16 -15.61 2.79
C VAL A 70 -2.25 -14.46 1.80
N GLU A 71 -3.33 -14.39 1.03
CA GLU A 71 -3.57 -13.25 0.16
C GLU A 71 -4.11 -12.05 0.96
N CYS A 72 -3.47 -10.89 0.83
CA CYS A 72 -4.00 -9.64 1.34
C CYS A 72 -4.99 -9.04 0.32
N PRO A 73 -6.13 -8.46 0.74
CA PRO A 73 -6.97 -7.72 -0.18
C PRO A 73 -6.22 -6.53 -0.77
N PRO A 74 -6.22 -6.31 -2.10
CA PRO A 74 -5.44 -5.23 -2.72
C PRO A 74 -5.76 -3.84 -2.20
N GLU A 75 -7.05 -3.62 -1.89
CA GLU A 75 -7.58 -2.38 -1.30
C GLU A 75 -6.98 -2.07 0.08
N GLU A 76 -6.46 -3.08 0.78
CA GLU A 76 -5.90 -2.95 2.13
C GLU A 76 -4.41 -2.62 2.12
N ILE A 77 -3.74 -2.79 0.99
CA ILE A 77 -2.33 -2.46 0.81
C ILE A 77 -2.21 -1.01 0.36
N PRO A 78 -1.59 -0.12 1.16
CA PRO A 78 -1.32 1.26 0.77
C PRO A 78 -0.59 1.37 -0.59
N LEU A 79 -0.98 2.33 -1.43
CA LEU A 79 -0.27 2.70 -2.66
C LEU A 79 1.22 2.91 -2.43
N ARG A 80 1.60 3.50 -1.29
CA ARG A 80 3.02 3.68 -0.93
C ARG A 80 3.78 2.36 -0.82
N GLU A 81 3.13 1.28 -0.37
CA GLU A 81 3.76 -0.04 -0.30
C GLU A 81 3.96 -0.64 -1.68
N PHE A 82 3.02 -0.45 -2.62
CA PHE A 82 3.25 -0.82 -4.02
C PHE A 82 4.38 -0.02 -4.65
N VAL A 83 4.43 1.30 -4.45
CA VAL A 83 5.52 2.15 -4.93
C VAL A 83 6.86 1.64 -4.42
N ASN A 84 6.97 1.37 -3.12
CA ASN A 84 8.20 0.90 -2.51
C ASN A 84 8.60 -0.51 -3.00
N ALA A 85 7.64 -1.40 -3.21
CA ALA A 85 7.88 -2.70 -3.82
C ALA A 85 8.37 -2.57 -5.28
N MET A 86 7.74 -1.71 -6.08
CA MET A 86 8.17 -1.43 -7.47
C MET A 86 9.59 -0.87 -7.53
N VAL A 87 9.94 0.05 -6.63
CA VAL A 87 11.32 0.55 -6.49
C VAL A 87 12.29 -0.56 -6.14
N GLY A 88 11.92 -1.46 -5.21
CA GLY A 88 12.73 -2.61 -4.84
C GLY A 88 12.99 -3.56 -6.02
N VAL A 89 11.93 -3.94 -6.75
CA VAL A 89 12.00 -4.81 -7.92
C VAL A 89 12.83 -4.17 -9.04
N SER A 90 12.50 -2.92 -9.42
CA SER A 90 13.21 -2.19 -10.46
C SER A 90 14.70 -2.05 -10.13
N ARG A 91 15.05 -1.76 -8.87
CA ARG A 91 16.44 -1.70 -8.42
C ARG A 91 17.15 -3.05 -8.55
N ALA A 92 16.51 -4.14 -8.12
CA ALA A 92 17.10 -5.48 -8.15
C ALA A 92 17.35 -5.98 -9.59
N ALA A 93 16.50 -5.58 -10.54
CA ALA A 93 16.61 -5.95 -11.95
C ALA A 93 17.45 -4.98 -12.79
N ALA A 94 17.96 -3.88 -12.21
CA ALA A 94 18.57 -2.76 -12.95
C ALA A 94 17.64 -2.17 -14.03
N GLY A 95 16.35 -2.10 -13.73
CA GLY A 95 15.28 -1.75 -14.67
C GLY A 95 14.42 -2.95 -15.03
N ALA A 96 13.13 -2.72 -15.28
CA ALA A 96 12.22 -3.77 -15.73
C ALA A 96 11.15 -3.19 -16.66
N GLU A 97 10.74 -3.95 -17.68
CA GLU A 97 9.54 -3.62 -18.43
C GLU A 97 8.31 -3.64 -17.51
N ARG A 98 7.31 -2.80 -17.82
CA ARG A 98 6.09 -2.67 -16.98
C ARG A 98 5.44 -4.02 -16.68
N ARG A 99 5.39 -4.91 -17.68
CA ARG A 99 4.77 -6.23 -17.53
C ARG A 99 5.49 -7.10 -16.50
N ASP A 100 6.82 -7.12 -16.55
CA ASP A 100 7.65 -7.91 -15.64
C ASP A 100 7.67 -7.28 -14.25
N LEU A 101 7.80 -5.95 -14.17
CA LEU A 101 7.66 -5.20 -12.92
C LEU A 101 6.38 -5.59 -12.17
N TYR A 102 5.24 -5.61 -12.87
CA TYR A 102 3.96 -5.97 -12.26
C TYR A 102 3.93 -7.43 -11.81
N ARG A 103 4.49 -8.35 -12.60
CA ARG A 103 4.56 -9.77 -12.22
C ARG A 103 5.35 -9.96 -10.92
N GLU A 104 6.53 -9.36 -10.82
CA GLU A 104 7.38 -9.48 -9.63
C GLU A 104 6.74 -8.80 -8.40
N VAL A 105 6.09 -7.65 -8.58
CA VAL A 105 5.38 -6.99 -7.47
C VAL A 105 4.20 -7.82 -6.98
N LEU A 106 3.46 -8.50 -7.86
CA LEU A 106 2.41 -9.43 -7.43
C LEU A 106 2.97 -10.57 -6.58
N ALA A 107 4.12 -11.13 -6.98
CA ALA A 107 4.79 -12.19 -6.24
C ALA A 107 5.23 -11.72 -4.84
N VAL A 108 5.67 -10.47 -4.69
CA VAL A 108 6.02 -9.88 -3.38
C VAL A 108 4.84 -9.91 -2.39
N PHE A 109 3.60 -9.82 -2.88
CA PHE A 109 2.38 -9.80 -2.08
C PHE A 109 1.62 -11.14 -2.09
N GLU A 110 2.29 -12.25 -2.45
CA GLU A 110 1.73 -13.61 -2.48
C GLU A 110 0.52 -13.80 -3.42
N TRP A 111 0.31 -12.88 -4.37
CA TRP A 111 -0.80 -12.98 -5.31
C TRP A 111 -0.43 -13.83 -6.52
N LYS A 112 -1.16 -14.93 -6.68
CA LYS A 112 -0.91 -15.91 -7.76
C LYS A 112 -1.54 -15.52 -9.10
N ARG A 113 -2.52 -14.61 -9.12
CA ARG A 113 -3.23 -14.20 -10.34
C ARG A 113 -3.46 -12.70 -10.38
N ARG A 114 -3.42 -12.12 -11.59
CA ARG A 114 -3.90 -10.77 -11.85
C ARG A 114 -5.42 -10.76 -11.77
N ILE A 115 -5.96 -10.17 -10.70
CA ILE A 115 -7.37 -9.82 -10.62
C ILE A 115 -7.50 -8.37 -11.14
N ALA A 116 -8.56 -8.04 -11.87
CA ALA A 116 -8.70 -6.75 -12.55
C ALA A 116 -8.41 -5.54 -11.64
N GLY A 117 -8.88 -5.56 -10.38
CA GLY A 117 -8.65 -4.49 -9.41
C GLY A 117 -7.19 -4.34 -8.95
N VAL A 118 -6.36 -5.40 -9.05
CA VAL A 118 -4.93 -5.30 -8.70
C VAL A 118 -4.17 -4.52 -9.77
N THR A 119 -4.45 -4.78 -11.05
CA THR A 119 -3.76 -4.10 -12.15
C THR A 119 -4.00 -2.59 -12.08
N GLU A 120 -5.24 -2.16 -11.84
CA GLU A 120 -5.58 -0.75 -11.67
C GLU A 120 -4.80 -0.10 -10.50
N ARG A 121 -4.71 -0.79 -9.35
CA ARG A 121 -3.89 -0.30 -8.23
C ARG A 121 -2.41 -0.23 -8.57
N LEU A 122 -1.87 -1.18 -9.33
CA LEU A 122 -0.48 -1.13 -9.81
C LEU A 122 -0.27 0.04 -10.76
N ASP A 123 -1.21 0.32 -11.66
CA ASP A 123 -1.13 1.47 -12.57
C ASP A 123 -1.12 2.79 -11.79
N VAL A 124 -2.01 2.95 -10.80
CA VAL A 124 -2.03 4.13 -9.92
C VAL A 124 -0.74 4.25 -9.11
N ALA A 125 -0.20 3.13 -8.60
CA ALA A 125 1.08 3.14 -7.89
C ALA A 125 2.24 3.51 -8.80
N LEU A 126 2.26 3.04 -10.05
CA LEU A 126 3.29 3.40 -11.02
C LEU A 126 3.22 4.90 -11.36
N ASP A 127 2.04 5.45 -11.65
CA ASP A 127 1.85 6.90 -11.84
C ASP A 127 2.38 7.70 -10.64
N LEU A 128 1.97 7.29 -9.43
CA LEU A 128 2.41 7.93 -8.19
C LEU A 128 3.93 7.88 -8.04
N SER A 129 4.56 6.75 -8.37
CA SER A 129 6.02 6.58 -8.27
C SER A 129 6.77 7.53 -9.22
N VAL A 130 6.24 7.78 -10.41
CA VAL A 130 6.83 8.70 -11.39
C VAL A 130 6.62 10.15 -10.95
N ARG A 131 5.40 10.50 -10.54
CA ARG A 131 5.07 11.85 -10.03
C ARG A 131 5.86 12.24 -8.79
N THR A 132 6.16 11.28 -7.93
CA THR A 132 6.98 11.47 -6.73
C THR A 132 8.48 11.26 -6.97
N ALA A 133 8.89 11.16 -8.25
CA ALA A 133 10.28 11.03 -8.69
C ALA A 133 11.03 9.84 -8.06
N ARG A 134 10.32 8.75 -7.78
CA ARG A 134 10.89 7.48 -7.29
C ARG A 134 11.34 6.57 -8.43
N LEU A 135 10.53 6.54 -9.48
CA LEU A 135 10.78 5.80 -10.71
C LEU A 135 10.71 6.75 -11.90
N ARG A 136 11.24 6.33 -13.03
CA ARG A 136 11.09 6.99 -14.32
C ARG A 136 11.11 5.96 -15.44
N PHE A 137 10.61 6.36 -16.60
CA PHE A 137 10.74 5.56 -17.82
C PHE A 137 12.05 5.89 -18.53
N GLU A 138 12.76 4.85 -18.98
CA GLU A 138 13.89 4.91 -19.92
C GLU A 138 13.57 3.99 -21.10
N GLY A 139 13.04 4.57 -22.18
CA GLY A 139 12.41 3.78 -23.24
C GLY A 139 11.25 2.94 -22.66
N GLU A 140 11.31 1.64 -22.85
CA GLU A 140 10.32 0.68 -22.33
C GLU A 140 10.58 0.23 -20.88
N LEU A 141 11.74 0.59 -20.31
CA LEU A 141 12.13 0.18 -18.97
C LEU A 141 11.65 1.17 -17.92
N VAL A 142 11.18 0.64 -16.79
CA VAL A 142 10.95 1.39 -15.55
C VAL A 142 12.18 1.25 -14.67
N VAL A 143 12.89 2.35 -14.44
CA VAL A 143 14.12 2.40 -13.65
C VAL A 143 13.95 3.27 -12.42
N VAL A 144 14.75 2.99 -11.39
CA VAL A 144 14.86 3.87 -10.21
C VAL A 144 15.52 5.18 -10.63
N ARG A 145 15.00 6.29 -10.11
CA ARG A 145 15.58 7.62 -10.34
C ARG A 145 16.87 7.82 -9.57
#